data_AF-W1XME1-F1
#
_entry.id   AF-W1XME1-F1
#
_cell.length_a   1.000
_cell.length_b   1.000
_cell.length_c   1.000
_cell.angle_alpha   90.00
_cell.angle_beta   90.00
_cell.angle_gamma   90.00
#
_symmetry.space_group_name_H-M   'P 1'
#
loop_
_entity.id
_entity.type
_entity.pdbx_description
1 polymer ?
#
loop_
_entity_poly.entity_id
_entity_poly.type
_entity_poly.pdbx_seq_one_letter_code
_entity_poly.pdbx_strand_id
1 'polypeptide(L)'
;NFRITSGPAIEKSGDLAAILTNLDDHDVLFIDEIHRLSRSVEEVLYSAMEDYAIDIIIGKGPSARTVRIDLPKFTLVGATTRAG
;
A
#
# COMPACT_ATOMS: atom_id res chain seq x y z
N ASN A 1 -15.50 0.92 6.10
CA ASN A 1 -15.68 1.64 4.81
C ASN A 1 -14.97 0.91 3.68
N PHE A 2 -15.27 1.26 2.43
CA PHE A 2 -14.68 0.63 1.24
C PHE A 2 -13.83 1.67 0.50
N ARG A 3 -12.52 1.42 0.39
CA ARG A 3 -11.58 2.22 -0.40
C ARG A 3 -11.25 1.46 -1.67
N ILE A 4 -11.38 2.13 -2.81
CA ILE A 4 -11.22 1.54 -4.15
C ILE A 4 -10.08 2.25 -4.85
N THR A 5 -9.18 1.47 -5.45
CA THR A 5 -8.13 1.93 -6.35
C THR A 5 -7.81 0.84 -7.38
N SER A 6 -6.86 1.08 -8.25
CA SER A 6 -6.35 0.08 -9.20
C SER A 6 -4.83 0.04 -9.22
N GLY A 7 -4.26 -1.09 -9.61
CA GLY A 7 -2.81 -1.26 -9.76
C GLY A 7 -2.16 -0.16 -10.59
N PRO A 8 -2.69 0.18 -11.78
CA PRO A 8 -2.16 1.26 -12.62
C PRO A 8 -2.26 2.66 -12.00
N ALA A 9 -3.20 2.88 -11.09
CA ALA A 9 -3.34 4.17 -10.39
C ALA A 9 -2.29 4.35 -9.29
N ILE A 10 -1.55 3.30 -8.93
CA ILE A 10 -0.52 3.32 -7.90
C ILE A 10 0.85 3.23 -8.57
N GLU A 11 1.45 4.38 -8.85
CA GLU A 11 2.69 4.45 -9.63
C GLU A 11 3.94 4.25 -8.75
N LYS A 12 3.90 4.73 -7.51
CA LYS A 12 5.02 4.72 -6.57
C LYS A 12 4.58 4.30 -5.17
N SER A 13 5.55 3.79 -4.40
CA SER A 13 5.37 3.35 -3.01
C SER A 13 4.69 4.41 -2.12
N GLY A 14 4.96 5.70 -2.37
CA GLY A 14 4.32 6.80 -1.64
C GLY A 14 2.82 6.96 -1.89
N ASP A 15 2.32 6.57 -3.07
CA ASP A 15 0.88 6.63 -3.37
C ASP A 15 0.12 5.57 -2.56
N LEU A 16 0.65 4.33 -2.54
CA LEU A 16 0.11 3.27 -1.72
C LEU A 16 0.16 3.63 -0.23
N ALA A 17 1.28 4.17 0.22
CA ALA A 17 1.44 4.60 1.61
C ALA A 17 0.36 5.62 2.01
N ALA A 18 0.10 6.62 1.16
CA ALA A 18 -0.94 7.62 1.41
C ALA A 18 -2.35 7.01 1.49
N ILE A 19 -2.65 5.96 0.71
CA ILE A 19 -3.92 5.23 0.80
C ILE A 19 -3.99 4.47 2.13
N LEU A 20 -2.96 3.71 2.46
CA LEU A 20 -2.91 2.85 3.65
C LEU A 20 -3.02 3.67 4.95
N THR A 21 -2.32 4.80 5.05
CA THR A 21 -2.36 5.65 6.25
C THR A 21 -3.68 6.40 6.44
N ASN A 22 -4.55 6.40 5.43
CA ASN A 22 -5.88 7.02 5.48
C ASN A 22 -7.01 5.98 5.66
N LEU A 23 -6.67 4.70 5.86
CA LEU A 23 -7.64 3.68 6.24
C LEU A 23 -8.04 3.85 7.71
N ASP A 24 -9.25 3.42 8.02
CA ASP A 24 -9.71 3.20 9.39
C ASP A 24 -9.62 1.70 9.75
N ASP A 25 -9.74 1.38 11.04
CA ASP A 25 -9.77 0.00 11.49
C ASP A 25 -10.94 -0.77 10.87
N HIS A 26 -10.62 -1.94 10.34
CA HIS A 26 -11.49 -2.84 9.59
C HIS A 26 -12.02 -2.31 8.25
N ASP A 27 -11.41 -1.26 7.69
CA ASP A 27 -11.68 -0.86 6.31
C ASP A 27 -11.30 -1.96 5.30
N VAL A 28 -11.95 -1.93 4.15
CA VAL A 28 -11.59 -2.76 3.00
C VAL A 28 -10.86 -1.90 1.99
N LEU A 29 -9.63 -2.29 1.65
CA LEU A 29 -8.90 -1.77 0.51
C LEU A 29 -9.07 -2.71 -0.66
N PHE A 30 -9.78 -2.27 -1.69
CA PHE A 30 -9.94 -2.99 -2.94
C PHE A 30 -8.99 -2.42 -4.00
N ILE A 31 -8.17 -3.29 -4.59
CA ILE A 31 -7.24 -2.96 -5.67
C ILE A 31 -7.60 -3.78 -6.90
N ASP A 32 -8.17 -3.13 -7.91
CA ASP A 32 -8.39 -3.75 -9.22
C ASP A 32 -7.08 -3.83 -10.02
N GLU A 33 -6.99 -4.77 -10.96
CA GLU A 33 -5.76 -5.03 -11.74
C GLU A 33 -4.50 -5.11 -10.85
N ILE A 34 -4.57 -5.78 -9.70
CA ILE A 34 -3.48 -5.80 -8.70
C ILE A 34 -2.16 -6.33 -9.26
N HIS A 35 -2.21 -7.17 -10.31
CA HIS A 35 -1.04 -7.68 -11.03
C HIS A 35 -0.24 -6.62 -11.80
N ARG A 36 -0.72 -5.36 -11.85
CA ARG A 36 -0.05 -4.24 -12.50
C ARG A 36 0.72 -3.35 -11.53
N LEU A 37 0.71 -3.67 -10.24
CA LEU A 37 1.57 -2.99 -9.28
C LEU A 37 3.04 -3.17 -9.67
N SER A 38 3.83 -2.13 -9.48
CA SER A 38 5.28 -2.27 -9.62
C SER A 38 5.84 -3.08 -8.44
N ARG A 39 6.96 -3.77 -8.66
CA ARG A 39 7.59 -4.59 -7.62
C ARG A 39 7.86 -3.81 -6.31
N SER A 40 8.28 -2.55 -6.41
CA SER A 40 8.53 -1.70 -5.24
C SER A 40 7.25 -1.32 -4.49
N VAL A 41 6.10 -1.30 -5.16
CA VAL A 41 4.80 -1.11 -4.52
C VAL A 41 4.30 -2.41 -3.90
N GLU A 42 4.50 -3.55 -4.58
CA GLU A 42 4.18 -4.87 -4.02
C GLU A 42 4.94 -5.13 -2.71
N GLU A 43 6.23 -4.79 -2.64
CA GLU A 43 7.03 -4.94 -1.41
C GLU A 43 6.47 -4.14 -0.23
N VAL A 44 5.94 -2.95 -0.49
CA VAL A 44 5.22 -2.16 0.54
C VAL A 44 3.90 -2.81 0.92
N LEU A 45 3.17 -3.33 -0.06
CA LEU A 45 1.90 -4.02 0.18
C LEU A 45 2.09 -5.29 1.01
N TYR A 46 3.15 -6.08 0.76
CA TYR A 46 3.50 -7.25 1.58
C TYR A 46 3.75 -6.84 3.03
N SER A 47 4.55 -5.79 3.26
CA SER A 47 4.82 -5.28 4.61
C SER A 47 3.52 -4.85 5.31
N ALA A 48 2.65 -4.14 4.59
CA ALA A 48 1.37 -3.69 5.11
C ALA A 48 0.42 -4.86 5.48
N MET A 49 0.48 -5.97 4.76
CA MET A 49 -0.36 -7.15 5.00
C MET A 49 0.17 -8.06 6.12
N GLU A 50 1.50 -8.24 6.17
CA GLU A 50 2.14 -9.15 7.14
C GLU A 50 2.20 -8.52 8.53
N ASP A 51 2.66 -7.27 8.60
CA ASP A 51 3.01 -6.61 9.84
C ASP A 51 1.99 -5.54 10.27
N TYR A 52 1.05 -5.18 9.40
CA TYR A 52 0.24 -3.95 9.55
C TYR A 52 1.12 -2.72 9.83
N ALA A 53 2.24 -2.62 9.11
CA ALA A 53 3.14 -1.49 9.19
C ALA A 53 3.87 -1.29 7.87
N ILE A 54 4.33 -0.07 7.62
CA ILE A 54 5.16 0.24 6.45
C ILE A 54 6.32 1.16 6.85
N ASP A 55 7.44 1.00 6.16
CA ASP A 55 8.60 1.86 6.28
C ASP A 55 8.52 2.97 5.23
N ILE A 56 8.52 4.24 5.66
CA ILE A 56 8.49 5.40 4.78
C ILE A 56 9.77 6.23 4.97
N ILE A 57 10.35 6.66 3.86
CA ILE A 57 11.44 7.64 3.87
C ILE A 57 10.84 9.04 4.01
N ILE A 58 11.16 9.71 5.11
CA ILE A 58 10.78 11.09 5.37
C ILE A 58 12.00 11.99 5.24
N GLY A 59 11.82 13.13 4.55
CA GLY A 59 12.89 14.10 4.29
C GLY A 59 13.52 13.94 2.90
N LYS A 60 14.58 14.71 2.63
CA LYS A 60 15.34 14.67 1.36
C LYS A 60 16.83 14.81 1.63
N GLY A 61 17.65 14.18 0.79
CA GLY A 61 19.10 14.28 0.88
C GLY A 61 19.66 13.61 2.14
N PRO A 62 20.78 14.11 2.70
CA PRO A 62 21.46 13.48 3.85
C PRO A 62 20.63 13.39 5.14
N SER A 63 19.55 14.17 5.25
CA SER A 63 18.65 14.15 6.41
C SER A 63 17.46 13.20 6.23
N ALA A 64 17.38 12.51 5.08
CA ALA A 64 16.35 11.51 4.86
C ALA A 64 16.52 10.36 5.87
N ARG A 65 15.42 9.97 6.51
CA ARG A 65 15.40 8.85 7.44
C ARG A 65 14.21 7.95 7.18
N THR A 66 14.37 6.67 7.43
CA THR A 66 13.29 5.71 7.41
C THR A 66 12.53 5.77 8.73
N VAL A 67 11.21 5.84 8.66
CA VAL A 67 10.30 5.79 9.80
C VAL A 67 9.30 4.68 9.56
N ARG A 68 9.14 3.80 10.55
CA ARG A 68 8.08 2.80 10.56
C ARG A 68 6.78 3.45 11.00
N ILE A 69 5.71 3.22 10.26
CA ILE A 69 4.36 3.69 10.55
C ILE A 69 3.47 2.48 10.71
N ASP A 70 2.78 2.41 11.84
CA ASP A 70 1.78 1.40 12.12
C ASP A 70 0.49 1.72 11.35
N LEU A 71 -0.17 0.68 10.85
CA LEU A 71 -1.40 0.75 10.09
C LEU A 71 -2.55 0.14 10.91
N PRO A 72 -3.79 0.62 10.70
CA PRO A 72 -4.96 -0.06 11.22
C PRO A 72 -5.09 -1.45 10.61
N LYS A 73 -5.83 -2.36 11.26
CA LYS A 73 -6.12 -3.66 10.65
C LYS A 73 -7.10 -3.45 9.52
N PHE A 74 -6.77 -3.87 8.31
CA PHE A 74 -7.63 -3.71 7.15
C PHE A 74 -7.76 -5.04 6.40
N THR A 75 -8.76 -5.13 5.54
CA THR A 75 -8.90 -6.26 4.61
C THR A 75 -8.44 -5.81 3.23
N LEU A 76 -7.46 -6.49 2.65
CA LEU A 76 -7.10 -6.32 1.24
C LEU A 76 -7.95 -7.25 0.37
N VAL A 77 -8.54 -6.71 -0.70
CA VAL A 77 -9.17 -7.48 -1.76
C VAL A 77 -8.53 -7.10 -3.10
N GLY A 78 -7.84 -8.04 -3.73
CA GLY A 78 -7.22 -7.84 -5.04
C GLY A 78 -8.04 -8.51 -6.15
N ALA A 79 -8.29 -7.78 -7.24
CA ALA A 79 -8.84 -8.36 -8.47
C ALA A 79 -7.76 -8.39 -9.57
N THR A 80 -7.77 -9.44 -10.37
CA THR A 80 -6.83 -9.60 -11.49
C THR A 80 -7.51 -10.27 -12.68
N THR A 81 -7.23 -9.76 -13.87
CA THR A 81 -7.59 -10.39 -15.16
C THR A 81 -6.46 -11.24 -15.72
N ARG A 82 -5.24 -11.08 -15.19
CA ARG A 82 -4.12 -11.93 -15.53
C ARG A 82 -4.34 -13.30 -14.90
N ALA A 83 -4.51 -14.31 -15.75
CA ALA A 83 -4.43 -15.70 -15.32
C ALA A 83 -3.03 -15.93 -14.74
N GLY A 84 -2.99 -16.39 -13.49
CA GLY A 84 -1.76 -16.80 -12.81
C GLY A 84 -1.11 -17.99 -13.49
#